data_AF-A0AAW5J848-F1
#
_entry.id   AF-A0AAW5J848-F1
#
_cell.length_a   1.000
_cell.length_b   1.000
_cell.length_c   1.000
_cell.angle_alpha   90.00
_cell.angle_beta   90.00
_cell.angle_gamma   90.00
#
_symmetry.space_group_name_H-M   'P 1'
#
loop_
_entity.id
_entity.type
_entity.pdbx_description
1 polymer ?
#
loop_
_entity_poly.entity_id
_entity_poly.type
_entity_poly.pdbx_seq_one_letter_code
_entity_poly.pdbx_strand_id
1 'polypeptide(L)'
;MGNRTASSLTALFLLASGLPVFAESMGTGSTLDRRVQTAVYSPDNVYRIQASVGRTSLVQLPANETINEASGLMVSGDPKAWSIGPNKAGNLVAIKPITDQEPNTNLVINTNRHTYLLELKLVTRAADMTYALRFTYPEPPKKTGAVRRDPGNPCDGPVQNGPYQKRSSSESRSIAPYEGWDNGMLTCFRFTGNGPRPVLYQVLPDGTETLADAHNEQNVVVVHGVSRLFRFRLNSLVVEVRPTAQVNTGYNFNGTTTGEIRELKHAEQ
;
A
#
# COMPACT_ATOMS: atom_id res chain seq x y z
N MET A 1 54.24 -37.61 -13.19
CA MET A 1 53.84 -36.40 -12.43
C MET A 1 53.68 -35.26 -13.42
N GLY A 2 52.54 -34.55 -13.41
CA GLY A 2 52.42 -33.20 -13.98
C GLY A 2 51.54 -33.06 -15.24
N ASN A 3 50.26 -32.79 -15.01
CA ASN A 3 49.23 -32.39 -15.98
C ASN A 3 49.61 -31.12 -16.79
N ARG A 4 49.11 -31.01 -18.03
CA ARG A 4 48.74 -29.71 -18.62
C ARG A 4 47.33 -29.77 -19.21
N THR A 5 46.55 -28.83 -18.71
CA THR A 5 45.11 -28.62 -18.83
C THR A 5 44.69 -28.13 -20.22
N ALA A 6 43.76 -28.83 -20.86
CA ALA A 6 42.98 -28.29 -21.97
C ALA A 6 41.75 -27.58 -21.39
N SER A 7 41.67 -26.26 -21.58
CA SER A 7 40.57 -25.43 -21.09
C SER A 7 39.41 -25.51 -22.07
N SER A 8 38.37 -26.27 -21.73
CA SER A 8 37.09 -26.28 -22.46
C SER A 8 36.29 -25.04 -22.10
N LEU A 9 36.03 -24.18 -23.10
CA LEU A 9 35.14 -23.02 -22.97
C LEU A 9 33.70 -23.52 -23.14
N THR A 10 32.96 -23.68 -22.04
CA THR A 10 31.53 -24.03 -22.07
C THR A 10 30.71 -22.76 -22.23
N ALA A 11 30.19 -22.51 -23.44
CA ALA A 11 29.25 -21.41 -23.70
C ALA A 11 27.88 -21.76 -23.09
N LEU A 12 27.46 -21.01 -22.07
CA LEU A 12 26.17 -21.16 -21.40
C LEU A 12 25.11 -20.39 -22.20
N PHE A 13 24.24 -21.12 -22.93
CA PHE A 13 23.07 -20.56 -23.60
C PHE A 13 22.02 -20.16 -22.54
N LEU A 14 21.87 -18.85 -22.27
CA LEU A 14 20.72 -18.33 -21.53
C LEU A 14 19.47 -18.38 -22.44
N LEU A 15 18.67 -19.41 -22.28
CA LEU A 15 17.29 -19.45 -22.80
C LEU A 15 16.44 -18.50 -21.96
N ALA A 16 16.25 -17.28 -22.46
CA ALA A 16 15.24 -16.35 -21.96
C ALA A 16 13.85 -16.93 -22.31
N SER A 17 13.26 -17.69 -21.40
CA SER A 17 11.86 -18.13 -21.49
C SER A 17 10.95 -16.94 -21.24
N GLY A 18 10.67 -16.15 -22.29
CA GLY A 18 9.60 -15.16 -22.27
C GLY A 18 8.26 -15.88 -22.12
N LEU A 19 7.48 -15.51 -21.10
CA LEU A 19 6.12 -16.01 -20.96
C LEU A 19 5.31 -15.57 -22.19
N PRO A 20 4.54 -16.45 -22.84
CA PRO A 20 3.70 -16.06 -23.97
C PRO A 20 2.68 -15.03 -23.50
N VAL A 21 2.78 -13.81 -24.02
CA VAL A 21 1.75 -12.78 -23.86
C VAL A 21 0.69 -13.04 -24.91
N PHE A 22 -0.46 -13.57 -24.49
CA PHE A 22 -1.61 -13.71 -25.38
C PHE A 22 -2.24 -12.33 -25.58
N ALA A 23 -2.55 -11.98 -26.84
CA ALA A 23 -3.12 -10.68 -27.20
C ALA A 23 -4.55 -10.44 -26.66
N GLU A 24 -5.22 -11.51 -26.23
CA GLU A 24 -6.61 -11.48 -25.76
C GLU A 24 -6.92 -12.75 -24.94
N SER A 25 -7.80 -12.61 -23.95
CA SER A 25 -8.22 -13.68 -23.05
C SER A 25 -9.72 -13.96 -23.14
N MET A 26 -10.10 -15.23 -23.10
CA MET A 26 -11.51 -15.66 -23.03
C MET A 26 -11.98 -15.94 -21.59
N GLY A 27 -11.10 -15.78 -20.61
CA GLY A 27 -11.36 -16.27 -19.25
C GLY A 27 -11.44 -17.79 -19.15
N THR A 28 -11.78 -18.27 -17.96
CA THR A 28 -11.92 -19.70 -17.64
C THR A 28 -13.40 -20.08 -17.58
N GLY A 29 -13.81 -21.10 -18.33
CA GLY A 29 -15.18 -21.62 -18.30
C GLY A 29 -15.53 -22.29 -16.97
N SER A 30 -16.79 -22.21 -16.57
CA SER A 30 -17.35 -22.91 -15.41
C SER A 30 -17.31 -24.44 -15.61
N THR A 31 -17.29 -25.17 -14.49
CA THR A 31 -17.34 -26.63 -14.47
C THR A 31 -18.68 -27.18 -14.98
N LEU A 32 -19.77 -26.41 -14.84
CA LEU A 32 -21.12 -26.81 -15.26
C LEU A 32 -21.44 -26.47 -16.72
N ASP A 33 -20.93 -25.34 -17.22
CA ASP A 33 -21.05 -24.95 -18.63
C ASP A 33 -19.84 -24.07 -19.00
N ARG A 34 -19.02 -24.53 -19.94
CA ARG A 34 -17.78 -23.84 -20.35
C ARG A 34 -18.03 -22.47 -20.99
N ARG A 35 -19.27 -22.20 -21.43
CA ARG A 35 -19.69 -20.94 -22.04
C ARG A 35 -19.98 -19.86 -21.01
N VAL A 36 -20.10 -20.23 -19.73
CA VAL A 36 -20.13 -19.29 -18.61
C VAL A 36 -18.69 -19.11 -18.13
N GLN A 37 -18.08 -17.99 -18.50
CA GLN A 37 -16.66 -17.72 -18.34
C GLN A 37 -16.42 -16.68 -17.23
N THR A 38 -15.29 -16.84 -16.54
CA THR A 38 -14.79 -15.89 -15.55
C THR A 38 -13.36 -15.49 -15.93
N ALA A 39 -13.10 -14.20 -16.11
CA ALA A 39 -11.78 -13.66 -16.40
C ALA A 39 -11.25 -12.85 -15.21
N VAL A 40 -9.94 -12.92 -14.96
CA VAL A 40 -9.28 -12.03 -14.01
C VAL A 40 -9.13 -10.67 -14.66
N TYR A 41 -9.65 -9.63 -14.02
CA TYR A 41 -9.56 -8.25 -14.50
C TYR A 41 -8.12 -7.74 -14.44
N SER A 42 -7.74 -7.08 -15.52
CA SER A 42 -6.53 -6.27 -15.70
C SER A 42 -6.89 -5.11 -16.62
N PRO A 43 -6.43 -3.88 -16.32
CA PRO A 43 -6.64 -2.71 -17.18
C PRO A 43 -5.91 -2.83 -18.54
N ASP A 44 -4.87 -3.66 -18.61
CA ASP A 44 -4.01 -3.79 -19.79
C ASP A 44 -4.34 -5.02 -20.65
N ASN A 45 -5.51 -5.64 -20.45
CA ASN A 45 -5.91 -6.86 -21.13
C ASN A 45 -7.18 -6.68 -21.95
N VAL A 46 -7.25 -7.39 -23.09
CA VAL A 46 -8.42 -7.42 -23.98
C VAL A 46 -9.16 -8.74 -23.77
N TYR A 47 -10.48 -8.70 -23.62
CA TYR A 47 -11.30 -9.90 -23.42
C TYR A 47 -12.15 -10.21 -24.64
N ARG A 48 -12.10 -11.46 -25.10
CA ARG A 48 -12.89 -11.89 -26.26
C ARG A 48 -14.27 -12.35 -25.84
N ILE A 49 -15.31 -11.82 -26.49
CA ILE A 49 -16.69 -12.33 -26.43
C ILE A 49 -17.00 -13.04 -27.74
N GLN A 50 -17.23 -14.34 -27.66
CA GLN A 50 -17.73 -15.11 -28.80
C GLN A 50 -19.25 -15.06 -28.81
N ALA A 51 -19.84 -14.41 -29.81
CA ALA A 51 -21.29 -14.25 -29.92
C ALA A 51 -21.84 -14.99 -31.13
N SER A 52 -23.12 -15.35 -31.08
CA SER A 52 -23.82 -16.07 -32.14
C SER A 52 -25.10 -15.34 -32.48
N VAL A 53 -25.41 -15.20 -33.78
CA VAL A 53 -26.70 -14.65 -34.24
C VAL A 53 -27.85 -15.43 -33.61
N GLY A 54 -28.92 -14.72 -33.23
CA GLY A 54 -30.09 -15.31 -32.57
C GLY A 54 -29.88 -15.63 -31.08
N ARG A 55 -28.72 -15.32 -30.50
CA ARG A 55 -28.42 -15.52 -29.08
C ARG A 55 -27.87 -14.25 -28.44
N THR A 56 -27.91 -14.20 -27.10
CA THR A 56 -27.42 -13.07 -26.30
C THR A 56 -26.24 -13.49 -25.46
N SER A 57 -25.11 -12.79 -25.61
CA SER A 57 -23.99 -12.85 -24.69
C SER A 57 -24.16 -11.82 -23.59
N LEU A 58 -23.81 -12.15 -22.36
CA LEU A 58 -23.90 -11.25 -21.22
C LEU A 58 -22.52 -10.92 -20.68
N VAL A 59 -22.22 -9.64 -20.50
CA VAL A 59 -21.10 -9.19 -19.65
C VAL A 59 -21.66 -8.80 -18.29
N GLN A 60 -21.16 -9.46 -17.25
CA GLN A 60 -21.58 -9.24 -15.87
C GLN A 60 -20.46 -8.56 -15.08
N LEU A 61 -20.70 -7.28 -14.77
CA LEU A 61 -19.88 -6.48 -13.89
C LEU A 61 -20.21 -6.78 -12.42
N PRO A 62 -19.30 -6.49 -11.49
CA PRO A 62 -19.56 -6.65 -10.06
C PRO A 62 -20.69 -5.73 -9.59
N ALA A 63 -21.36 -6.10 -8.51
CA ALA A 63 -22.57 -5.42 -8.05
C ALA A 63 -22.36 -3.96 -7.63
N ASN A 64 -21.12 -3.55 -7.34
CA ASN A 64 -20.73 -2.21 -6.93
C ASN A 64 -20.22 -1.33 -8.09
N GLU A 65 -20.44 -1.77 -9.33
CA GLU A 65 -19.96 -1.11 -10.54
C GLU A 65 -21.11 -0.89 -11.52
N THR A 66 -21.12 0.28 -12.16
CA THR A 66 -22.19 0.66 -13.09
C THR A 66 -21.69 1.56 -14.21
N ILE A 67 -22.29 1.40 -15.39
CA ILE A 67 -22.06 2.23 -16.58
C ILE A 67 -22.98 3.47 -16.56
N ASN A 68 -24.01 3.51 -15.72
CA ASN A 68 -25.05 4.56 -15.80
C ASN A 68 -24.66 5.87 -15.09
N GLU A 69 -23.42 6.01 -14.61
CA GLU A 69 -22.89 7.24 -14.01
C GLU A 69 -22.34 8.21 -15.07
N ALA A 70 -21.98 9.42 -14.65
CA ALA A 70 -21.49 10.47 -15.55
C ALA A 70 -20.21 10.09 -16.32
N SER A 71 -19.37 9.20 -15.77
CA SER A 71 -18.17 8.68 -16.43
C SER A 71 -18.46 7.52 -17.38
N GLY A 72 -19.71 7.05 -17.45
CA GLY A 72 -20.14 5.91 -18.23
C GLY A 72 -19.87 6.05 -19.72
N LEU A 73 -19.32 5.01 -20.34
CA LEU A 73 -19.14 4.93 -21.79
C LEU A 73 -19.39 3.50 -22.27
N MET A 74 -20.10 3.36 -23.38
CA MET A 74 -20.24 2.08 -24.07
C MET A 74 -20.25 2.32 -25.57
N VAL A 75 -19.16 1.95 -26.24
CA VAL A 75 -18.95 2.26 -27.67
C VAL A 75 -18.40 1.04 -28.38
N SER A 76 -19.00 0.69 -29.51
CA SER A 76 -18.51 -0.35 -30.42
C SER A 76 -17.97 0.25 -31.70
N GLY A 77 -17.01 -0.43 -32.34
CA GLY A 77 -16.46 0.00 -33.62
C GLY A 77 -17.46 -0.11 -34.79
N ASP A 78 -18.38 -1.08 -34.73
CA ASP A 78 -19.49 -1.21 -35.69
C ASP A 78 -20.86 -1.33 -34.97
N PRO A 79 -21.47 -0.19 -34.58
CA PRO A 79 -22.75 -0.20 -33.86
C PRO A 79 -23.94 -0.67 -34.71
N LYS A 80 -23.80 -0.83 -36.03
CA LYS A 80 -24.89 -1.32 -36.89
C LYS A 80 -24.96 -2.85 -36.88
N ALA A 81 -23.82 -3.51 -36.69
CA ALA A 81 -23.74 -4.96 -36.61
C ALA A 81 -24.18 -5.54 -35.25
N TRP A 82 -24.31 -4.71 -34.21
CA TRP A 82 -24.53 -5.16 -32.84
C TRP A 82 -25.63 -4.39 -32.11
N SER A 83 -26.52 -5.11 -31.44
CA SER A 83 -27.43 -4.56 -30.42
C SER A 83 -26.79 -4.75 -29.05
N ILE A 84 -26.41 -3.63 -28.42
CA ILE A 84 -25.70 -3.60 -27.14
C ILE A 84 -26.45 -2.71 -26.18
N GLY A 85 -26.69 -3.18 -24.95
CA GLY A 85 -27.46 -2.42 -23.97
C GLY A 85 -27.24 -2.87 -22.52
N PRO A 86 -27.08 -1.93 -21.57
CA PRO A 86 -27.06 -2.26 -20.16
C PRO A 86 -28.47 -2.51 -19.60
N ASN A 87 -28.56 -3.21 -18.47
CA ASN A 87 -29.75 -3.22 -17.62
C ASN A 87 -29.93 -1.87 -16.90
N LYS A 88 -31.06 -1.69 -16.21
CA LYS A 88 -31.35 -0.46 -15.43
C LYS A 88 -30.29 -0.16 -14.35
N ALA A 89 -29.67 -1.19 -13.78
CA ALA A 89 -28.61 -1.02 -12.77
C ALA A 89 -27.23 -0.71 -13.40
N GLY A 90 -27.05 -0.89 -14.72
CA GLY A 90 -25.82 -0.59 -15.44
C GLY A 90 -24.68 -1.59 -15.22
N ASN A 91 -24.94 -2.72 -14.56
CA ASN A 91 -23.94 -3.73 -14.21
C ASN A 91 -24.04 -5.02 -15.06
N LEU A 92 -25.07 -5.15 -15.88
CA LEU A 92 -25.23 -6.24 -16.84
C LEU A 92 -25.36 -5.65 -18.24
N VAL A 93 -24.48 -6.05 -19.15
CA VAL A 93 -24.50 -5.61 -20.56
C VAL A 93 -24.84 -6.78 -21.47
N ALA A 94 -25.96 -6.67 -22.16
CA ALA A 94 -26.37 -7.62 -23.18
C ALA A 94 -25.71 -7.25 -24.52
N ILE A 95 -25.13 -8.24 -25.18
CA ILE A 95 -24.48 -8.11 -26.49
C ILE A 95 -25.15 -9.12 -27.44
N LYS A 96 -25.68 -8.62 -28.55
CA LYS A 96 -26.37 -9.44 -29.56
C LYS A 96 -25.91 -9.04 -30.96
N PRO A 97 -25.31 -9.96 -31.74
CA PRO A 97 -25.03 -9.68 -33.15
C PRO A 97 -26.35 -9.64 -33.93
N ILE A 98 -26.50 -8.63 -34.78
CA ILE A 98 -27.66 -8.41 -35.66
C ILE A 98 -27.43 -9.06 -37.02
N THR A 99 -26.18 -9.08 -37.49
CA THR A 99 -25.76 -9.60 -38.80
C THR A 99 -24.63 -10.62 -38.66
N ASP A 100 -24.51 -11.50 -39.64
CA ASP A 100 -23.39 -12.43 -39.82
C ASP A 100 -22.36 -11.93 -40.86
N GLN A 101 -22.62 -10.80 -41.51
CA GLN A 101 -21.74 -10.19 -42.50
C GLN A 101 -20.62 -9.41 -41.82
N GLU A 102 -19.48 -10.09 -41.61
CA GLU A 102 -18.23 -9.53 -41.06
C GLU A 102 -18.39 -8.62 -39.81
N PRO A 103 -19.16 -9.02 -38.77
CA PRO A 103 -19.48 -8.13 -37.66
C PRO A 103 -18.33 -7.99 -36.64
N ASN A 104 -17.16 -8.60 -36.86
CA ASN A 104 -16.10 -8.63 -35.86
C ASN A 104 -15.57 -7.20 -35.61
N THR A 105 -15.57 -6.80 -34.35
CA THR A 105 -15.22 -5.42 -33.96
C THR A 105 -14.86 -5.36 -32.47
N ASN A 106 -14.43 -4.20 -32.00
CA ASN A 106 -14.18 -3.95 -30.60
C ASN A 106 -15.40 -3.34 -29.88
N LEU A 107 -15.41 -3.48 -28.56
CA LEU A 107 -16.36 -2.82 -27.66
C LEU A 107 -15.58 -2.30 -26.45
N VAL A 108 -15.71 -1.01 -26.16
CA VAL A 108 -15.15 -0.37 -24.98
C VAL A 108 -16.27 -0.05 -24.01
N ILE A 109 -16.10 -0.49 -22.76
CA ILE A 109 -17.03 -0.20 -21.66
C ILE A 109 -16.26 0.54 -20.57
N ASN A 110 -16.66 1.77 -20.26
CA ASN A 110 -16.16 2.52 -19.12
C ASN A 110 -17.24 2.64 -18.05
N THR A 111 -16.87 2.41 -16.80
CA THR A 111 -17.77 2.47 -15.64
C THR A 111 -17.29 3.52 -14.64
N ASN A 112 -17.91 3.53 -13.46
CA ASN A 112 -17.42 4.30 -12.32
C ASN A 112 -16.16 3.72 -11.66
N ARG A 113 -15.69 2.53 -12.04
CA ARG A 113 -14.51 1.87 -11.42
C ARG A 113 -13.44 1.42 -12.41
N HIS A 114 -13.85 0.87 -13.55
CA HIS A 114 -12.95 0.18 -14.47
C HIS A 114 -13.31 0.47 -15.93
N THR A 115 -12.31 0.32 -16.78
CA THR A 115 -12.47 0.28 -18.24
C THR A 115 -12.25 -1.17 -18.71
N TYR A 116 -13.13 -1.67 -19.57
CA TYR A 116 -13.03 -2.98 -20.21
C TYR A 116 -12.84 -2.80 -21.70
N LEU A 117 -11.82 -3.48 -22.22
CA LEU A 117 -11.54 -3.58 -23.65
C LEU A 117 -11.99 -4.96 -24.11
N LEU A 118 -12.98 -5.00 -25.00
CA LEU A 118 -13.57 -6.25 -25.47
C LEU A 118 -13.38 -6.39 -26.98
N GLU A 119 -13.09 -7.62 -27.40
CA GLU A 119 -13.08 -8.03 -28.80
C GLU A 119 -14.32 -8.90 -29.06
N LEU A 120 -15.21 -8.44 -29.95
CA LEU A 120 -16.42 -9.16 -30.32
C LEU A 120 -16.14 -10.03 -31.54
N LYS A 121 -16.35 -11.34 -31.40
CA LYS A 121 -16.18 -12.29 -32.51
C LYS A 121 -17.44 -13.09 -32.74
N LEU A 122 -17.83 -13.19 -34.01
CA LEU A 122 -18.92 -14.05 -34.39
C LEU A 122 -18.47 -15.52 -34.45
N VAL A 123 -19.31 -16.40 -33.90
CA VAL A 123 -19.18 -17.85 -34.04
C VAL A 123 -20.48 -18.44 -34.56
N THR A 124 -20.36 -19.49 -35.37
CA THR A 124 -21.50 -20.19 -35.96
C THR A 124 -22.05 -21.29 -35.06
N ARG A 125 -21.18 -21.94 -34.28
CA ARG A 125 -21.57 -23.02 -33.36
C ARG A 125 -21.96 -22.46 -32.00
N ALA A 126 -23.16 -22.81 -31.57
CA ALA A 126 -23.72 -22.53 -30.23
C ALA A 126 -22.80 -22.91 -29.06
N ALA A 127 -22.00 -23.96 -29.27
CA ALA A 127 -21.12 -24.53 -28.27
C ALA A 127 -19.88 -23.67 -28.01
N ASP A 128 -19.49 -22.82 -28.98
CA ASP A 128 -18.30 -21.97 -28.88
C ASP A 128 -18.62 -20.59 -28.28
N MET A 129 -19.89 -20.21 -28.30
CA MET A 129 -20.36 -18.91 -27.82
C MET A 129 -20.06 -18.70 -26.32
N THR A 130 -19.63 -17.50 -25.96
CA THR A 130 -19.64 -16.99 -24.58
C THR A 130 -21.08 -16.61 -24.20
N TYR A 131 -21.68 -17.37 -23.29
CA TYR A 131 -23.02 -17.10 -22.77
C TYR A 131 -23.00 -15.99 -21.73
N ALA A 132 -22.03 -16.04 -20.82
CA ALA A 132 -21.78 -15.00 -19.85
C ALA A 132 -20.28 -14.85 -19.59
N LEU A 133 -19.78 -13.62 -19.54
CA LEU A 133 -18.44 -13.28 -19.07
C LEU A 133 -18.55 -12.51 -17.76
N ARG A 134 -17.90 -13.03 -16.73
CA ARG A 134 -17.77 -12.43 -15.39
C ARG A 134 -16.33 -12.02 -15.14
N PHE A 135 -16.15 -11.05 -14.25
CA PHE A 135 -14.83 -10.61 -13.83
C PHE A 135 -14.55 -10.96 -12.36
N THR A 136 -13.37 -11.49 -12.10
CA THR A 136 -12.77 -11.53 -10.77
C THR A 136 -11.69 -10.46 -10.70
N TYR A 137 -11.66 -9.74 -9.60
CA TYR A 137 -10.68 -8.68 -9.39
C TYR A 137 -9.66 -9.25 -8.43
N PRO A 138 -8.39 -9.42 -8.85
CA PRO A 138 -7.38 -9.76 -7.90
C PRO A 138 -7.38 -8.65 -6.86
N GLU A 139 -7.45 -9.00 -5.57
CA GLU A 139 -7.17 -8.00 -4.55
C GLU A 139 -5.81 -7.40 -4.93
N PRO A 140 -5.69 -6.06 -5.06
CA PRO A 140 -4.36 -5.47 -5.18
C PRO A 140 -3.56 -6.09 -4.06
N PRO A 141 -2.36 -6.67 -4.35
CA PRO A 141 -1.61 -7.42 -3.35
C PRO A 141 -1.63 -6.56 -2.12
N LYS A 142 -2.27 -7.05 -1.04
CA LYS A 142 -2.33 -6.31 0.23
C LYS A 142 -0.91 -5.86 0.38
N LYS A 143 -0.64 -4.54 0.30
CA LYS A 143 0.70 -4.00 0.52
C LYS A 143 1.13 -4.75 1.75
N THR A 144 2.05 -5.71 1.64
CA THR A 144 2.26 -6.74 2.67
C THR A 144 2.48 -5.94 3.92
N GLY A 145 1.44 -5.86 4.78
CA GLY A 145 1.17 -4.66 5.58
C GLY A 145 2.47 -4.24 6.14
N ALA A 146 3.07 -3.17 5.59
CA ALA A 146 4.52 -2.90 5.66
C ALA A 146 4.93 -3.42 7.01
N VAL A 147 5.62 -4.59 7.05
CA VAL A 147 5.75 -5.38 8.29
C VAL A 147 5.90 -4.32 9.34
N ARG A 148 4.95 -4.23 10.29
CA ARG A 148 5.09 -3.31 11.41
C ARG A 148 6.35 -3.84 12.09
N ARG A 149 7.51 -3.44 11.57
CA ARG A 149 8.73 -3.23 12.29
C ARG A 149 8.18 -2.32 13.36
N ASP A 150 8.07 -2.87 14.55
CA ASP A 150 8.29 -2.07 15.73
C ASP A 150 9.35 -1.05 15.32
N PRO A 151 8.98 0.25 15.13
CA PRO A 151 9.97 1.24 14.77
C PRO A 151 11.03 1.05 15.83
N GLY A 152 12.21 0.59 15.39
CA GLY A 152 13.27 0.25 16.31
C GLY A 152 13.42 1.41 17.29
N ASN A 153 13.77 1.12 18.54
CA ASN A 153 13.92 2.10 19.61
C ASN A 153 14.25 3.52 19.05
N PRO A 154 13.34 4.50 19.10
CA PRO A 154 13.55 5.76 18.38
C PRO A 154 14.67 6.62 18.98
N CYS A 155 15.12 6.28 20.19
CA CYS A 155 16.38 6.76 20.76
C CYS A 155 17.35 5.57 20.89
N ASP A 156 17.59 4.84 19.80
CA ASP A 156 18.58 3.76 19.75
C ASP A 156 20.00 4.30 19.94
N GLY A 157 20.91 3.43 20.35
CA GLY A 157 22.28 3.74 20.70
C GLY A 157 22.59 3.54 22.19
N PRO A 158 23.85 3.80 22.60
CA PRO A 158 24.25 3.65 24.00
C PRO A 158 23.42 4.57 24.89
N VAL A 159 22.70 4.00 25.85
CA VAL A 159 21.97 4.77 26.86
C VAL A 159 22.96 5.61 27.66
N GLN A 160 22.77 6.93 27.70
CA GLN A 160 23.74 7.83 28.34
C GLN A 160 23.32 8.26 29.76
N ASN A 161 22.09 8.75 29.93
CA ASN A 161 21.62 9.32 31.21
C ASN A 161 20.46 8.53 31.83
N GLY A 162 19.94 7.52 31.12
CA GLY A 162 18.88 6.63 31.56
C GLY A 162 19.31 5.60 32.62
N PRO A 163 18.35 4.98 33.34
CA PRO A 163 16.91 5.22 33.26
C PRO A 163 16.50 6.55 33.91
N TYR A 164 15.37 7.11 33.49
CA TYR A 164 14.81 8.32 34.10
C TYR A 164 13.89 7.99 35.28
N GLN A 165 14.06 8.74 36.38
CA GLN A 165 13.20 8.69 37.55
C GLN A 165 12.05 9.68 37.40
N LYS A 166 10.88 9.33 37.95
CA LYS A 166 9.67 10.16 37.92
C LYS A 166 9.18 10.51 39.32
N ARG A 167 8.66 11.72 39.46
CA ARG A 167 8.00 12.24 40.66
C ARG A 167 6.63 12.80 40.27
N SER A 168 5.59 12.33 40.94
CA SER A 168 4.20 12.77 40.69
C SER A 168 3.36 12.68 41.96
N SER A 169 2.29 13.47 42.03
CA SER A 169 1.19 13.23 42.98
C SER A 169 0.41 11.96 42.60
N SER A 170 -0.50 11.51 43.46
CA SER A 170 -1.42 10.39 43.17
C SER A 170 -2.27 10.64 41.93
N GLU A 171 -2.79 11.85 41.78
CA GLU A 171 -3.70 12.30 40.72
C GLU A 171 -2.96 12.43 39.38
N SER A 172 -1.67 12.80 39.43
CA SER A 172 -0.85 13.03 38.24
C SER A 172 -0.25 11.74 37.65
N ARG A 173 -0.43 10.57 38.29
CA ARG A 173 0.10 9.28 37.80
C ARG A 173 -0.43 8.90 36.41
N SER A 174 -1.63 9.36 36.05
CA SER A 174 -2.28 9.06 34.78
C SER A 174 -1.57 9.65 33.55
N ILE A 175 -0.78 10.70 33.73
CA ILE A 175 0.01 11.37 32.68
C ILE A 175 1.50 11.04 32.76
N ALA A 176 1.90 10.12 33.63
CA ALA A 176 3.31 9.77 33.80
C ALA A 176 3.77 8.80 32.69
N PRO A 177 4.94 9.02 32.08
CA PRO A 177 5.56 7.97 31.28
C PRO A 177 5.89 6.76 32.18
N TYR A 178 5.80 5.57 31.62
CA TYR A 178 6.21 4.37 32.35
C TYR A 178 7.72 4.12 32.24
N GLU A 179 8.35 4.63 31.19
CA GLU A 179 9.77 4.47 30.90
C GLU A 179 10.35 5.75 30.27
N GLY A 180 11.62 6.03 30.56
CA GLY A 180 12.37 7.11 29.93
C GLY A 180 13.85 6.80 29.81
N TRP A 181 14.44 7.12 28.67
CA TRP A 181 15.84 6.90 28.33
C TRP A 181 16.30 7.94 27.31
N ASP A 182 17.61 8.03 27.10
CA ASP A 182 18.21 8.93 26.11
C ASP A 182 19.49 8.33 25.53
N ASN A 183 19.86 8.78 24.34
CA ASN A 183 21.09 8.39 23.63
C ASN A 183 22.12 9.54 23.55
N GLY A 184 22.01 10.54 24.42
CA GLY A 184 22.85 11.74 24.43
C GLY A 184 22.43 12.85 23.45
N MET A 185 21.52 12.57 22.51
CA MET A 185 20.97 13.58 21.58
C MET A 185 19.45 13.66 21.66
N LEU A 186 18.78 12.52 21.72
CA LEU A 186 17.33 12.40 21.85
C LEU A 186 16.98 11.83 23.22
N THR A 187 15.90 12.35 23.82
CA THR A 187 15.29 11.75 25.01
C THR A 187 13.94 11.14 24.65
N CYS A 188 13.73 9.88 24.98
CA CYS A 188 12.52 9.13 24.69
C CYS A 188 11.72 8.85 25.97
N PHE A 189 10.42 9.06 25.91
CA PHE A 189 9.48 8.75 26.98
C PHE A 189 8.34 7.88 26.47
N ARG A 190 8.19 6.69 27.06
CA ARG A 190 7.17 5.73 26.64
C ARG A 190 5.92 5.84 27.52
N PHE A 191 4.77 5.96 26.86
CA PHE A 191 3.45 6.08 27.47
C PHE A 191 2.61 4.84 27.18
N THR A 192 1.63 4.57 28.04
CA THR A 192 0.60 3.56 27.74
C THR A 192 -0.29 4.09 26.61
N GLY A 193 -0.67 3.23 25.66
CA GLY A 193 -1.38 3.66 24.44
C GLY A 193 -2.75 4.31 24.68
N ASN A 194 -3.33 4.15 25.87
CA ASN A 194 -4.68 4.62 26.21
C ASN A 194 -4.69 5.77 27.23
N GLY A 195 -3.51 6.32 27.57
CA GLY A 195 -3.39 7.40 28.55
C GLY A 195 -3.56 8.81 27.93
N PRO A 196 -4.01 9.80 28.71
CA PRO A 196 -4.01 11.19 28.26
C PRO A 196 -2.60 11.69 27.96
N ARG A 197 -2.42 12.43 26.86
CA ARG A 197 -1.11 12.95 26.41
C ARG A 197 -0.84 14.34 26.98
N PRO A 198 0.15 14.50 27.88
CA PRO A 198 0.53 15.81 28.43
C PRO A 198 1.36 16.63 27.44
N VAL A 199 1.45 17.94 27.71
CA VAL A 199 2.44 18.84 27.09
C VAL A 199 3.77 18.68 27.82
N LEU A 200 4.86 18.64 27.08
CA LEU A 200 6.20 18.41 27.61
C LEU A 200 7.03 19.70 27.62
N TYR A 201 7.58 20.00 28.80
CA TYR A 201 8.47 21.13 29.04
C TYR A 201 9.85 20.64 29.45
N GLN A 202 10.88 21.35 29.00
CA GLN A 202 12.24 21.26 29.53
C GLN A 202 12.44 22.34 30.58
N VAL A 203 13.05 21.98 31.71
CA VAL A 203 13.45 22.94 32.74
C VAL A 203 14.90 23.35 32.49
N LEU A 204 15.13 24.64 32.30
CA LEU A 204 16.44 25.24 32.06
C LEU A 204 17.26 25.33 33.35
N PRO A 205 18.59 25.57 33.27
CA PRO A 205 19.45 25.67 34.45
C PRO A 205 19.05 26.77 35.44
N ASP A 206 18.37 27.82 34.98
CA ASP A 206 17.82 28.90 35.81
C ASP A 206 16.47 28.54 36.47
N GLY A 207 15.95 27.34 36.21
CA GLY A 207 14.68 26.83 36.74
C GLY A 207 13.44 27.23 35.93
N THR A 208 13.60 27.98 34.83
CA THR A 208 12.48 28.34 33.94
C THR A 208 12.08 27.17 33.04
N GLU A 209 10.83 27.17 32.57
CA GLU A 209 10.30 26.14 31.67
C GLU A 209 10.24 26.66 30.24
N THR A 210 10.70 25.85 29.30
CA THR A 210 10.48 26.05 27.85
C THR A 210 9.79 24.83 27.26
N LEU A 211 9.05 25.02 26.17
CA LEU A 211 8.45 23.91 25.44
C LEU A 211 9.55 23.01 24.88
N ALA A 212 9.40 21.70 25.06
CA ALA A 212 10.30 20.73 24.47
C ALA A 212 9.94 20.54 22.99
N ASP A 213 10.92 20.65 22.09
CA ASP A 213 10.73 20.22 20.71
C ASP A 213 10.66 18.69 20.66
N ALA A 214 9.52 18.16 20.25
CA ALA A 214 9.23 16.75 20.34
C ALA A 214 8.24 16.29 19.26
N HIS A 215 8.34 15.02 18.91
CA HIS A 215 7.37 14.35 18.05
C HIS A 215 6.95 13.02 18.66
N ASN A 216 5.86 12.44 18.14
CA ASN A 216 5.36 11.16 18.62
C ASN A 216 5.71 10.06 17.62
N GLU A 217 6.29 8.99 18.11
CA GLU A 217 6.53 7.75 17.39
C GLU A 217 5.81 6.62 18.11
N GLN A 218 4.63 6.26 17.59
CA GLN A 218 3.69 5.34 18.25
C GLN A 218 3.36 5.77 19.69
N ASN A 219 3.78 5.01 20.69
CA ASN A 219 3.58 5.28 22.11
C ASN A 219 4.82 5.89 22.79
N VAL A 220 5.82 6.33 22.01
CA VAL A 220 7.01 7.03 22.48
C VAL A 220 6.95 8.49 22.07
N VAL A 221 7.16 9.39 23.02
CA VAL A 221 7.45 10.81 22.76
C VAL A 221 8.96 10.94 22.61
N VAL A 222 9.41 11.41 21.45
CA VAL A 222 10.82 11.60 21.11
C VAL A 222 11.13 13.09 21.18
N VAL A 223 11.94 13.47 22.15
CA VAL A 223 12.39 14.84 22.38
C VAL A 223 13.71 15.08 21.68
N HIS A 224 13.78 16.18 20.93
CA HIS A 224 15.00 16.64 20.26
C HIS A 224 15.88 17.39 21.25
N GLY A 225 16.54 16.64 22.13
CA GLY A 225 17.47 17.18 23.13
C GLY A 225 17.46 16.38 24.43
N VAL A 226 18.45 16.65 25.28
CA VAL A 226 18.59 16.08 26.62
C VAL A 226 18.49 17.21 27.66
N SER A 227 17.70 16.98 28.72
CA SER A 227 17.55 17.94 29.82
C SER A 227 17.71 17.28 31.19
N ARG A 228 18.14 18.10 32.17
CA ARG A 228 18.27 17.70 33.58
C ARG A 228 16.93 17.43 34.23
N LEU A 229 15.87 18.04 33.72
CA LEU A 229 14.53 17.90 34.26
C LEU A 229 13.50 18.21 33.17
N PHE A 230 12.55 17.29 33.03
CA PHE A 230 11.37 17.42 32.20
C PHE A 230 10.13 17.56 33.08
N ARG A 231 9.17 18.37 32.64
CA ARG A 231 7.85 18.51 33.26
C ARG A 231 6.75 18.19 32.25
N PHE A 232 5.96 17.18 32.56
CA PHE A 232 4.74 16.84 31.84
C PHE A 232 3.59 17.55 32.52
N ARG A 233 2.83 18.35 31.75
CA ARG A 233 1.69 19.11 32.26
C ARG A 233 0.42 18.77 31.49
N LEU A 234 -0.69 18.60 32.21
CA LEU A 234 -2.02 18.50 31.63
C LEU A 234 -3.03 19.11 32.61
N ASN A 235 -3.57 20.28 32.29
CA ASN A 235 -4.36 21.09 33.22
C ASN A 235 -3.62 21.27 34.57
N SER A 236 -4.18 20.78 35.67
CA SER A 236 -3.57 20.84 37.01
C SER A 236 -2.60 19.69 37.31
N LEU A 237 -2.48 18.70 36.42
CA LEU A 237 -1.63 17.53 36.62
C LEU A 237 -0.19 17.85 36.23
N VAL A 238 0.77 17.41 37.05
CA VAL A 238 2.21 17.61 36.83
C VAL A 238 3.00 16.35 37.18
N VAL A 239 3.86 15.93 36.25
CA VAL A 239 4.86 14.88 36.49
C VAL A 239 6.23 15.42 36.15
N GLU A 240 7.17 15.24 37.08
CA GLU A 240 8.58 15.60 36.88
C GLU A 240 9.38 14.34 36.57
N VAL A 241 10.26 14.44 35.57
CA VAL A 241 11.09 13.31 35.13
C VAL A 241 12.53 13.77 34.95
N ARG A 242 13.48 13.07 35.58
CA ARG A 242 14.91 13.42 35.59
C ARG A 242 15.78 12.19 35.34
N PRO A 243 16.96 12.33 34.71
CA PRO A 243 17.89 11.21 34.53
C PRO A 243 18.47 10.76 35.88
N THR A 244 18.88 9.49 35.97
CA THR A 244 19.49 8.93 37.19
C THR A 244 20.99 9.22 37.25
N ALA A 245 21.67 9.31 36.12
CA ALA A 245 23.07 9.69 36.02
C ALA A 245 23.19 10.84 35.01
N GLN A 246 23.93 11.90 35.34
CA GLN A 246 24.29 12.93 34.36
C GLN A 246 25.70 12.66 33.87
N VAL A 247 25.80 12.15 32.65
CA VAL A 247 27.06 12.15 31.91
C VAL A 247 27.03 13.38 31.01
N ASN A 248 28.07 14.20 31.05
CA ASN A 248 28.21 15.32 30.13
C ASN A 248 28.55 14.73 28.75
N THR A 249 27.54 14.42 27.95
CA THR A 249 27.71 13.60 26.75
C THR A 249 28.13 14.45 25.56
N GLY A 250 29.13 13.97 24.83
CA GLY A 250 29.54 14.56 23.55
C GLY A 250 28.53 14.31 22.42
N TYR A 251 28.78 14.92 21.27
CA TYR A 251 27.96 14.77 20.07
C TYR A 251 27.88 13.30 19.61
N ASN A 252 26.66 12.79 19.40
CA ASN A 252 26.43 11.46 18.83
C ASN A 252 26.30 11.56 17.29
N PHE A 253 27.18 10.88 16.56
CA PHE A 253 27.23 10.90 15.08
C PHE A 253 26.19 9.97 14.41
N ASN A 254 25.49 9.10 15.15
CA ASN A 254 24.47 8.20 14.60
C ASN A 254 23.14 8.92 14.39
N GLY A 255 23.18 10.02 13.63
CA GLY A 255 22.10 10.96 13.39
C GLY A 255 20.76 10.29 13.05
N THR A 256 19.72 10.89 13.61
CA THR A 256 18.29 10.76 13.27
C THR A 256 17.59 9.43 13.58
N THR A 257 16.29 9.54 13.85
CA THR A 257 15.32 8.43 13.93
C THR A 257 15.21 7.62 12.63
N THR A 258 15.87 8.06 11.54
CA THR A 258 15.89 7.39 10.23
C THR A 258 17.20 6.63 9.96
N GLY A 259 18.19 6.71 10.84
CA GLY A 259 19.51 6.09 10.65
C GLY A 259 20.41 6.82 9.66
N GLU A 260 20.16 8.11 9.42
CA GLU A 260 20.91 8.96 8.49
C GLU A 260 21.94 9.82 9.22
N ILE A 261 23.22 9.66 8.85
CA ILE A 261 24.31 10.41 9.48
C ILE A 261 24.34 11.85 8.93
N ARG A 262 24.39 12.85 9.82
CA ARG A 262 24.67 14.24 9.43
C ARG A 262 26.16 14.41 9.14
N GLU A 263 26.50 14.71 7.90
CA GLU A 263 27.87 15.08 7.52
C GLU A 263 28.08 16.60 7.55
N LEU A 264 29.20 17.05 8.11
CA LEU A 264 29.65 18.44 8.04
C LEU A 264 30.20 18.69 6.63
N LYS A 265 29.44 19.41 5.81
CA LYS A 265 29.93 19.86 4.51
C LYS A 265 30.88 21.03 4.72
N HIS A 266 32.19 20.81 4.61
CA HIS A 266 33.14 21.90 4.50
C HIS A 266 32.89 22.64 3.18
N ALA A 267 32.65 23.95 3.26
CA ALA A 267 32.60 24.79 2.08
C ALA A 267 33.99 24.78 1.44
N GLU A 268 34.09 24.35 0.18
CA GLU A 268 35.29 24.53 -0.62
C GLU A 268 35.58 26.04 -0.71
N GLN A 269 36.79 26.42 -0.32
CA GLN A 269 37.30 27.80 -0.36
C GLN A 269 37.56 28.25 -1.79
#